data_AF-C4TF60-F1
#
_entry.id   AF-C4TF60-F1
#
_cell.length_a   1.000
_cell.length_b   1.000
_cell.length_c   1.000
_cell.angle_alpha   90.00
_cell.angle_beta   90.00
_cell.angle_gamma   90.00
#
_symmetry.space_group_name_H-M   'P 1'
#
loop_
_entity.id
_entity.type
_entity.pdbx_description
1 polymer ?
#
loop_
_entity_poly.entity_id
_entity_poly.type
_entity_poly.pdbx_seq_one_letter_code
_entity_poly.pdbx_strand_id
1 'polypeptide(L)'
;SCSPTAAPSTTSPGGSATGRCGPTTGCCRTTPSASTPPCGPPSGRCSPGARVVITPPGQKYDAKALVRLLEEEEITVYAAVPSLNSVLMEEPGIERCTKLRYVQSGAEALTGALQRSIFSRIKNAELINFYGPTETTVDSTAWVCERAEDPEAAPIGRPVANLTAYILDDNAQPVPAGVAGHICIAGTGLARGYHGRPGLTADRFVPDPFGTPGQRLYRTGDLGRYTAVGTIEFLGRADT
;
A
#
# COMPACT_ATOMS: atom_id res chain seq x y z
N SER A 1 6.94 -68.20 -28.40
CA SER A 1 5.51 -67.95 -28.64
C SER A 1 5.28 -66.44 -28.68
N CYS A 2 4.47 -65.97 -29.65
CA CYS A 2 3.93 -64.62 -29.88
C CYS A 2 4.58 -63.37 -29.24
N SER A 3 5.04 -62.46 -30.11
CA SER A 3 5.11 -60.99 -29.95
C SER A 3 3.69 -60.35 -29.98
N PRO A 4 3.47 -59.00 -30.02
CA PRO A 4 4.39 -57.85 -29.87
C PRO A 4 3.85 -56.62 -29.06
N THR A 5 4.70 -55.57 -28.90
CA THR A 5 4.38 -54.11 -28.75
C THR A 5 3.63 -53.60 -27.48
N ALA A 6 3.89 -52.41 -26.92
CA ALA A 6 4.70 -51.24 -27.35
C ALA A 6 5.36 -50.46 -26.18
N ALA A 7 6.23 -49.50 -26.51
CA ALA A 7 6.86 -48.48 -25.64
C ALA A 7 6.45 -47.06 -26.18
N PRO A 8 6.87 -45.88 -25.62
CA PRO A 8 7.87 -45.64 -24.57
C PRO A 8 7.55 -44.52 -23.52
N SER A 9 8.56 -44.25 -22.67
CA SER A 9 8.90 -42.99 -21.96
C SER A 9 8.01 -42.42 -20.82
N THR A 10 8.69 -41.99 -19.74
CA THR A 10 8.65 -40.59 -19.24
C THR A 10 9.70 -40.35 -18.14
N THR A 11 10.40 -39.22 -18.23
CA THR A 11 11.33 -38.71 -17.22
C THR A 11 10.60 -37.70 -16.33
N SER A 12 10.96 -37.55 -15.04
CA SER A 12 10.50 -36.42 -14.22
C SER A 12 11.40 -36.16 -13.00
N PRO A 13 12.01 -34.97 -12.90
CA PRO A 13 12.42 -34.37 -11.63
C PRO A 13 11.36 -33.34 -11.20
N GLY A 14 10.71 -33.55 -10.06
CA GLY A 14 9.65 -32.67 -9.56
C GLY A 14 9.68 -32.52 -8.05
N GLY A 15 9.92 -31.30 -7.57
CA GLY A 15 9.94 -30.94 -6.15
C GLY A 15 9.11 -29.69 -5.89
N SER A 16 7.78 -29.78 -5.99
CA SER A 16 6.88 -28.67 -5.66
C SER A 16 6.52 -28.68 -4.16
N ALA A 17 6.81 -27.58 -3.47
CA ALA A 17 6.32 -27.37 -2.11
C ALA A 17 4.89 -26.79 -2.14
N THR A 18 3.89 -27.61 -2.44
CA THR A 18 2.49 -27.19 -2.44
C THR A 18 1.82 -27.42 -1.08
N GLY A 19 1.43 -26.33 -0.40
CA GLY A 19 0.44 -26.37 0.69
C GLY A 19 -0.93 -25.91 0.17
N ARG A 20 -1.98 -26.72 0.36
CA ARG A 20 -3.37 -26.35 0.00
C ARG A 20 -4.23 -26.13 1.24
N CYS A 21 -5.06 -25.09 1.21
CA CYS A 21 -6.51 -25.16 1.37
C CYS A 21 -7.12 -23.85 0.82
N GLY A 22 -8.25 -23.92 0.10
CA GLY A 22 -8.91 -22.74 -0.49
C GLY A 22 -9.84 -22.00 0.49
N PRO A 23 -10.61 -20.98 0.06
CA PRO A 23 -10.81 -20.49 -1.32
C PRO A 23 -9.88 -19.34 -1.73
N THR A 24 -9.70 -19.16 -3.04
CA THR A 24 -8.64 -18.33 -3.64
C THR A 24 -8.89 -16.81 -3.55
N THR A 25 -8.05 -16.14 -2.76
CA THR A 25 -7.74 -14.70 -2.91
C THR A 25 -6.23 -14.59 -3.11
N GLY A 26 -5.79 -14.30 -4.34
CA GLY A 26 -4.37 -14.18 -4.69
C GLY A 26 -3.80 -12.80 -4.33
N CYS A 27 -2.67 -12.79 -3.63
CA CYS A 27 -2.05 -11.64 -3.00
C CYS A 27 -0.58 -11.55 -3.43
N CYS A 28 -0.21 -10.61 -4.31
CA CYS A 28 1.17 -10.47 -4.78
C CYS A 28 1.94 -9.46 -3.92
N ARG A 29 3.09 -9.87 -3.35
CA ARG A 29 3.98 -8.97 -2.57
C ARG A 29 5.39 -8.99 -3.19
N THR A 30 5.89 -7.80 -3.51
CA THR A 30 7.11 -7.56 -4.30
C THR A 30 8.34 -7.14 -3.47
N THR A 31 8.24 -6.99 -2.14
CA THR A 31 9.27 -6.33 -1.31
C THR A 31 9.97 -7.24 -0.29
N PRO A 32 11.30 -7.07 -0.07
CA PRO A 32 12.07 -7.82 0.92
C PRO A 32 12.17 -7.05 2.25
N SER A 33 11.17 -7.19 3.13
CA SER A 33 11.30 -6.79 4.54
C SER A 33 10.40 -7.64 5.44
N ALA A 34 10.95 -8.12 6.55
CA ALA A 34 10.28 -9.07 7.44
C ALA A 34 9.46 -8.38 8.53
N SER A 35 8.14 -8.27 8.35
CA SER A 35 7.08 -8.34 9.38
C SER A 35 5.70 -7.89 8.85
N THR A 36 4.62 -8.38 9.47
CA THR A 36 3.18 -7.93 9.40
C THR A 36 2.15 -8.85 8.69
N PRO A 37 1.09 -9.35 9.39
CA PRO A 37 -0.05 -10.18 8.88
C PRO A 37 -1.40 -9.38 8.73
N PRO A 38 -2.67 -9.87 8.95
CA PRO A 38 -3.74 -10.04 7.92
C PRO A 38 -4.99 -9.07 7.94
N CYS A 39 -5.92 -9.29 6.98
CA CYS A 39 -6.71 -8.36 6.11
C CYS A 39 -7.90 -7.49 6.56
N GLY A 40 -8.07 -6.43 5.75
CA GLY A 40 -9.31 -5.81 5.22
C GLY A 40 -8.93 -4.53 4.47
N PRO A 41 -9.76 -3.92 3.59
CA PRO A 41 -9.66 -2.46 3.39
C PRO A 41 -9.97 -1.76 4.74
N PRO A 42 -9.25 -0.72 5.17
CA PRO A 42 -8.14 -0.01 4.51
C PRO A 42 -6.76 -0.42 5.07
N SER A 43 -6.56 -1.70 5.42
CA SER A 43 -5.44 -2.13 6.26
C SER A 43 -4.24 -2.81 5.56
N GLY A 44 -4.28 -3.06 4.24
CA GLY A 44 -3.08 -3.41 3.44
C GLY A 44 -2.61 -4.88 3.44
N ARG A 45 -3.52 -5.85 3.59
CA ARG A 45 -3.18 -7.22 4.02
C ARG A 45 -4.14 -8.23 3.41
N CYS A 46 -3.84 -9.53 3.49
CA CYS A 46 -4.58 -10.59 2.80
C CYS A 46 -5.22 -11.59 3.79
N SER A 47 -6.46 -12.01 3.51
CA SER A 47 -7.39 -12.63 4.48
C SER A 47 -6.93 -14.00 4.97
N PRO A 48 -7.40 -14.51 6.13
CA PRO A 48 -7.20 -15.91 6.49
C PRO A 48 -7.66 -16.83 5.34
N GLY A 49 -6.76 -17.70 4.86
CA GLY A 49 -6.99 -18.54 3.67
C GLY A 49 -6.55 -17.95 2.33
N ALA A 50 -6.12 -16.67 2.28
CA ALA A 50 -5.58 -16.07 1.06
C ALA A 50 -4.22 -16.68 0.66
N ARG A 51 -3.99 -16.80 -0.65
CA ARG A 51 -2.73 -17.28 -1.23
C ARG A 51 -1.80 -16.09 -1.43
N VAL A 52 -0.60 -16.16 -0.87
CA VAL A 52 0.47 -15.19 -1.19
C VAL A 52 1.30 -15.70 -2.36
N VAL A 53 1.55 -14.84 -3.34
CA VAL A 53 2.45 -15.05 -4.47
C VAL A 53 3.66 -14.15 -4.27
N ILE A 54 4.85 -14.74 -4.29
CA ILE A 54 6.12 -14.05 -4.14
C ILE A 54 6.72 -13.87 -5.53
N THR A 55 7.03 -12.64 -5.91
CA THR A 55 7.68 -12.34 -7.19
C THR A 55 9.05 -13.03 -7.27
N PRO A 56 9.36 -13.75 -8.37
CA PRO A 56 10.66 -14.39 -8.52
C PRO A 56 11.85 -13.42 -8.42
N PRO A 57 13.03 -13.86 -7.95
CA PRO A 57 14.23 -13.03 -7.91
C PRO A 57 14.54 -12.38 -9.25
N GLY A 58 14.88 -11.08 -9.23
CA GLY A 58 15.16 -10.29 -10.43
C GLY A 58 13.94 -9.69 -11.13
N GLN A 59 12.73 -10.26 -10.98
CA GLN A 59 11.53 -9.80 -11.69
C GLN A 59 10.79 -8.62 -11.02
N LYS A 60 11.23 -8.18 -9.84
CA LYS A 60 10.56 -7.14 -9.02
C LYS A 60 10.36 -5.77 -9.71
N TYR A 61 11.12 -5.48 -10.77
CA TYR A 61 11.01 -4.25 -11.58
C TYR A 61 10.82 -4.55 -13.08
N ASP A 62 10.58 -5.81 -13.45
CA ASP A 62 10.28 -6.22 -14.82
C ASP A 62 8.76 -6.14 -15.00
N ALA A 63 8.29 -5.06 -15.63
CA ALA A 63 6.86 -4.80 -15.83
C ALA A 63 6.17 -5.94 -16.60
N LYS A 64 6.86 -6.55 -17.59
CA LYS A 64 6.34 -7.65 -18.40
C LYS A 64 6.22 -8.94 -17.61
N ALA A 65 7.21 -9.25 -16.76
CA ALA A 65 7.13 -10.39 -15.85
C ALA A 65 6.03 -10.19 -14.78
N LEU A 66 5.89 -8.97 -14.26
CA LEU A 66 4.83 -8.63 -13.30
C LEU A 66 3.43 -8.72 -13.91
N VAL A 67 3.18 -8.20 -15.12
CA VAL A 67 1.88 -8.32 -15.81
C VAL A 67 1.53 -9.79 -16.06
N ARG A 68 2.50 -10.61 -16.49
CA ARG A 68 2.31 -12.07 -16.60
C ARG A 68 1.93 -12.71 -15.27
N LEU A 69 2.63 -12.37 -14.20
CA LEU A 69 2.35 -12.91 -12.86
C LEU A 69 0.96 -12.48 -12.34
N LEU A 70 0.52 -11.25 -12.63
CA LEU A 70 -0.82 -10.77 -12.29
C LEU A 70 -1.92 -11.54 -13.03
N GLU A 71 -1.70 -11.86 -14.31
CA GLU A 71 -2.62 -12.60 -15.16
C GLU A 71 -2.63 -14.11 -14.84
N GLU A 72 -1.47 -14.76 -14.86
CA GLU A 72 -1.29 -16.21 -14.68
C GLU A 72 -1.73 -16.71 -13.29
N GLU A 73 -1.50 -15.91 -12.24
CA GLU A 73 -1.83 -16.28 -10.85
C GLU A 73 -3.15 -15.66 -10.34
N GLU A 74 -3.95 -15.08 -11.24
CA GLU A 74 -5.26 -14.48 -10.96
C GLU A 74 -5.23 -13.49 -9.76
N ILE A 75 -4.23 -12.60 -9.73
CA ILE A 75 -3.98 -11.74 -8.57
C ILE A 75 -5.14 -10.77 -8.35
N THR A 76 -5.62 -10.73 -7.10
CA THR A 76 -6.78 -9.93 -6.69
C THR A 76 -6.41 -8.65 -5.94
N VAL A 77 -5.25 -8.63 -5.28
CA VAL A 77 -4.69 -7.48 -4.57
C VAL A 77 -3.25 -7.30 -5.01
N TYR A 78 -2.93 -6.09 -5.48
CA TYR A 78 -1.59 -5.67 -5.89
C TYR A 78 -1.23 -4.36 -5.19
N ALA A 79 0.03 -4.22 -4.77
CA ALA A 79 0.55 -3.04 -4.10
C ALA A 79 1.93 -2.65 -4.64
N ALA A 80 2.08 -1.39 -5.04
CA ALA A 80 3.35 -0.83 -5.50
C ALA A 80 3.36 0.71 -5.45
N VAL A 81 4.55 1.30 -5.51
CA VAL A 81 4.73 2.75 -5.58
C VAL A 81 4.24 3.34 -6.91
N PRO A 82 3.78 4.61 -6.95
CA PRO A 82 3.38 5.32 -8.17
C PRO A 82 4.35 5.18 -9.36
N SER A 83 5.65 5.25 -9.12
CA SER A 83 6.69 5.10 -10.15
C SER A 83 6.63 3.74 -10.87
N LEU A 84 6.47 2.64 -10.13
CA LEU A 84 6.31 1.29 -10.71
C LEU A 84 4.94 1.11 -11.35
N ASN A 85 3.89 1.66 -10.74
CA ASN A 85 2.53 1.64 -11.31
C ASN A 85 2.49 2.34 -12.69
N SER A 86 3.23 3.44 -12.87
CA SER A 86 3.34 4.14 -14.16
C SER A 86 3.87 3.23 -15.26
N VAL A 87 5.00 2.55 -15.02
CA VAL A 87 5.61 1.63 -15.99
C VAL A 87 4.69 0.42 -16.29
N LEU A 88 3.97 -0.09 -15.27
CA LEU A 88 3.01 -1.17 -15.47
C LEU A 88 1.78 -0.78 -16.28
N MET A 89 1.35 0.49 -16.22
CA MET A 89 0.24 0.97 -17.04
C MET A 89 0.65 1.22 -18.50
N GLU A 90 1.93 1.18 -18.83
CA GLU A 90 2.43 1.20 -20.21
C GLU A 90 2.48 -0.21 -20.83
N GLU A 91 2.86 -1.23 -20.05
CA GLU A 91 3.02 -2.61 -20.53
C GLU A 91 1.72 -3.18 -21.17
N PRO A 92 1.80 -3.81 -22.36
CA PRO A 92 0.66 -4.48 -22.99
C PRO A 92 0.17 -5.69 -22.18
N GLY A 93 -1.15 -5.81 -22.00
CA GLY A 93 -1.78 -6.94 -21.34
C GLY A 93 -2.21 -6.73 -19.90
N ILE A 94 -1.87 -5.60 -19.26
CA ILE A 94 -2.40 -5.25 -17.94
C ILE A 94 -3.94 -5.22 -17.92
N GLU A 95 -4.58 -4.81 -19.04
CA GLU A 95 -6.02 -4.86 -19.25
C GLU A 95 -6.63 -6.29 -19.22
N ARG A 96 -5.82 -7.35 -19.37
CA ARG A 96 -6.28 -8.75 -19.21
C ARG A 96 -6.33 -9.20 -17.75
N CYS A 97 -5.79 -8.43 -16.80
CA CYS A 97 -5.80 -8.70 -15.36
C CYS A 97 -7.19 -8.47 -14.72
N THR A 98 -8.22 -9.09 -15.29
CA THR A 98 -9.65 -8.97 -14.94
C THR A 98 -10.01 -9.50 -13.55
N LYS A 99 -9.07 -10.18 -12.87
CA LYS A 99 -9.20 -10.65 -11.49
C LYS A 99 -8.74 -9.64 -10.46
N LEU A 100 -8.04 -8.58 -10.88
CA LEU A 100 -7.52 -7.55 -9.99
C LEU A 100 -8.66 -6.69 -9.44
N ARG A 101 -8.82 -6.69 -8.11
CA ARG A 101 -9.88 -5.95 -7.41
C ARG A 101 -9.36 -4.69 -6.72
N TYR A 102 -8.12 -4.72 -6.26
CA TYR A 102 -7.50 -3.62 -5.53
C TYR A 102 -6.09 -3.35 -6.07
N VAL A 103 -5.88 -2.13 -6.56
CA VAL A 103 -4.56 -1.54 -6.81
C VAL A 103 -4.26 -0.61 -5.64
N GLN A 104 -3.16 -0.87 -4.94
CA GLN A 104 -2.72 -0.09 -3.79
C GLN A 104 -1.47 0.70 -4.20
N SER A 105 -1.49 2.00 -3.97
CA SER A 105 -0.43 2.93 -4.30
C SER A 105 -0.05 3.74 -3.06
N GLY A 106 1.23 4.05 -2.86
CA GLY A 106 1.68 4.81 -1.70
C GLY A 106 3.20 5.02 -1.68
N ALA A 107 3.70 5.61 -0.59
CA ALA A 107 5.10 6.02 -0.36
C ALA A 107 5.70 7.04 -1.34
N GLU A 108 5.03 7.37 -2.44
CA GLU A 108 5.29 8.53 -3.31
C GLU A 108 3.97 9.26 -3.59
N ALA A 109 4.01 10.48 -4.13
CA ALA A 109 2.81 11.20 -4.52
C ALA A 109 2.14 10.55 -5.75
N LEU A 110 0.89 10.10 -5.60
CA LEU A 110 0.06 9.62 -6.69
C LEU A 110 -0.50 10.81 -7.48
N THR A 111 -0.13 10.96 -8.75
CA THR A 111 -0.61 12.05 -9.62
C THR A 111 -1.97 11.72 -10.22
N GLY A 112 -2.78 12.75 -10.52
CA GLY A 112 -4.04 12.59 -11.25
C GLY A 112 -3.85 11.92 -12.61
N ALA A 113 -2.75 12.21 -13.30
CA ALA A 113 -2.40 11.56 -14.56
C ALA A 113 -2.24 10.03 -14.42
N LEU A 114 -1.60 9.57 -13.35
CA LEU A 114 -1.47 8.13 -13.07
C LEU A 114 -2.80 7.51 -12.63
N GLN A 115 -3.59 8.19 -11.80
CA GLN A 115 -4.96 7.77 -11.47
C GLN A 115 -5.82 7.54 -12.72
N ARG A 116 -5.85 8.54 -13.63
CA ARG A 116 -6.54 8.42 -14.92
C ARG A 116 -6.00 7.26 -15.75
N SER A 117 -4.67 7.08 -15.80
CA SER A 117 -4.04 5.95 -16.52
C SER A 117 -4.49 4.60 -15.98
N ILE A 118 -4.42 4.38 -14.66
CA ILE A 118 -4.86 3.15 -13.98
C ILE A 118 -6.34 2.87 -14.26
N PHE A 119 -7.22 3.86 -14.12
CA PHE A 119 -8.65 3.71 -14.43
C PHE A 119 -8.95 3.53 -15.93
N SER A 120 -8.06 3.99 -16.81
CA SER A 120 -8.16 3.78 -18.26
C SER A 120 -7.83 2.34 -18.64
N ARG A 121 -6.79 1.73 -18.05
CA ARG A 121 -6.32 0.37 -18.34
C ARG A 121 -7.05 -0.72 -17.55
N ILE A 122 -7.37 -0.47 -16.27
CA ILE A 122 -7.97 -1.46 -15.37
C ILE A 122 -9.38 -1.01 -14.97
N LYS A 123 -10.41 -1.70 -15.50
CA LYS A 123 -11.83 -1.31 -15.35
C LYS A 123 -12.50 -1.87 -14.10
N ASN A 124 -11.99 -3.00 -13.61
CA ASN A 124 -12.57 -3.84 -12.55
C ASN A 124 -11.94 -3.64 -11.15
N ALA A 125 -10.91 -2.80 -11.03
CA ALA A 125 -10.24 -2.54 -9.77
C ALA A 125 -10.64 -1.19 -9.14
N GLU A 126 -10.66 -1.16 -7.81
CA GLU A 126 -10.56 0.05 -6.99
C GLU A 126 -9.08 0.44 -6.88
N LEU A 127 -8.79 1.74 -6.91
CA LEU A 127 -7.46 2.30 -6.63
C LEU A 127 -7.49 2.92 -5.23
N ILE A 128 -6.51 2.59 -4.40
CA ILE A 128 -6.38 3.12 -3.04
C ILE A 128 -5.01 3.79 -2.90
N ASN A 129 -5.00 5.07 -2.56
CA ASN A 129 -3.81 5.81 -2.19
C ASN A 129 -3.58 5.70 -0.68
N PHE A 130 -2.40 5.27 -0.28
CA PHE A 130 -1.98 5.11 1.10
C PHE A 130 -0.82 6.05 1.42
N TYR A 131 -0.82 6.55 2.65
CA TYR A 131 0.26 7.34 3.21
C TYR A 131 0.53 6.88 4.64
N GLY A 132 1.80 6.72 4.97
CA GLY A 132 2.26 6.60 6.33
C GLY A 132 3.79 6.49 6.40
N PRO A 133 4.43 7.13 7.39
CA PRO A 133 5.84 6.89 7.69
C PRO A 133 6.03 5.55 8.40
N THR A 134 7.25 5.00 8.36
CA THR A 134 7.59 3.69 8.97
C THR A 134 7.29 3.67 10.48
N GLU A 135 7.46 4.82 11.12
CA GLU A 135 7.17 5.13 12.53
C GLU A 135 5.69 4.97 12.91
N THR A 136 4.79 4.80 11.93
CA THR A 136 3.34 4.65 12.10
C THR A 136 2.79 3.31 11.61
N THR A 137 3.67 2.32 11.42
CA THR A 137 3.36 0.97 10.90
C THR A 137 2.82 0.96 9.46
N VAL A 138 3.58 1.59 8.56
CA VAL A 138 3.40 1.62 7.09
C VAL A 138 2.27 2.54 6.63
N ASP A 139 1.01 2.27 6.98
CA ASP A 139 -0.15 3.00 6.44
C ASP A 139 -0.92 3.71 7.55
N SER A 140 -0.84 5.04 7.59
CA SER A 140 -1.55 5.93 8.53
C SER A 140 -2.90 6.40 8.02
N THR A 141 -2.97 6.74 6.73
CA THR A 141 -4.17 7.27 6.09
C THR A 141 -4.40 6.57 4.74
N ALA A 142 -5.67 6.52 4.34
CA ALA A 142 -6.09 5.94 3.08
C ALA A 142 -7.12 6.83 2.38
N TRP A 143 -6.99 6.94 1.06
CA TRP A 143 -8.00 7.51 0.16
C TRP A 143 -8.39 6.46 -0.88
N VAL A 144 -9.68 6.14 -0.98
CA VAL A 144 -10.20 5.36 -2.10
C VAL A 144 -10.41 6.34 -3.25
N CYS A 145 -9.64 6.20 -4.32
CA CYS A 145 -9.67 7.12 -5.45
C CYS A 145 -11.01 6.97 -6.19
N GLU A 146 -11.73 8.08 -6.40
CA GLU A 146 -12.99 8.06 -7.13
C GLU A 146 -12.76 8.25 -8.63
N ARG A 147 -13.44 7.44 -9.47
CA ARG A 147 -13.33 7.53 -10.94
C ARG A 147 -13.92 8.82 -11.53
N ALA A 148 -14.74 9.53 -10.76
CA ALA A 148 -15.35 10.80 -11.14
C ALA A 148 -14.51 12.02 -10.69
N GLU A 149 -13.57 11.84 -9.77
CA GLU A 149 -12.66 12.89 -9.33
C GLU A 149 -11.41 12.92 -10.22
N ASP A 150 -10.93 14.13 -10.53
CA ASP A 150 -9.70 14.34 -11.30
C ASP A 150 -8.77 15.36 -10.62
N PRO A 151 -8.23 15.04 -9.43
CA PRO A 151 -7.34 15.95 -8.70
C PRO A 151 -5.97 16.02 -9.38
N GLU A 152 -5.26 17.13 -9.22
CA GLU A 152 -3.88 17.27 -9.72
C GLU A 152 -2.94 16.24 -9.06
N ALA A 153 -3.06 16.11 -7.74
CA ALA A 153 -2.45 15.06 -6.94
C ALA A 153 -3.50 14.42 -6.02
N ALA A 154 -3.47 13.10 -5.89
CA ALA A 154 -4.35 12.32 -5.04
C ALA A 154 -4.22 12.74 -3.57
N PRO A 155 -5.33 13.07 -2.87
CA PRO A 155 -5.32 13.20 -1.42
C PRO A 155 -4.75 11.95 -0.74
N ILE A 156 -4.11 12.14 0.42
CA ILE A 156 -3.69 11.03 1.29
C ILE A 156 -4.85 10.51 2.15
N GLY A 157 -6.01 11.19 2.12
CA GLY A 157 -7.29 10.65 2.56
C GLY A 157 -7.59 10.84 4.03
N ARG A 158 -8.04 9.77 4.70
CA ARG A 158 -8.46 9.81 6.11
C ARG A 158 -7.69 8.80 6.95
N PRO A 159 -7.51 9.02 8.27
CA PRO A 159 -6.90 8.06 9.16
C PRO A 159 -7.53 6.66 9.07
N VAL A 160 -6.70 5.62 9.06
CA VAL A 160 -7.17 4.24 9.18
C VAL A 160 -7.59 3.94 10.63
N ALA A 161 -8.32 2.83 10.83
CA ALA A 161 -8.87 2.49 12.14
C ALA A 161 -7.81 2.42 13.25
N ASN A 162 -8.12 3.00 14.41
CA ASN A 162 -7.26 3.14 15.60
C ASN A 162 -6.03 4.07 15.43
N LEU A 163 -5.96 4.80 14.32
CA LEU A 163 -5.07 5.96 14.16
C LEU A 163 -5.88 7.25 14.09
N THR A 164 -5.21 8.35 14.39
CA THR A 164 -5.75 9.71 14.23
C THR A 164 -4.66 10.57 13.61
N ALA A 165 -5.03 11.41 12.66
CA ALA A 165 -4.15 12.44 12.12
C ALA A 165 -4.61 13.80 12.64
N TYR A 166 -3.66 14.65 12.96
CA TYR A 166 -3.84 16.05 13.29
C TYR A 166 -3.05 16.89 12.29
N ILE A 167 -3.60 18.04 11.93
CA ILE A 167 -2.86 19.09 11.23
C ILE A 167 -2.66 20.22 12.24
N LEU A 168 -1.41 20.43 12.66
CA LEU A 168 -1.06 21.34 13.77
C LEU A 168 -0.25 22.54 13.31
N ASP A 169 -0.40 23.68 13.97
CA ASP A 169 0.49 24.83 13.81
C ASP A 169 1.81 24.64 14.60
N ASP A 170 2.69 25.63 14.55
CA ASP A 170 3.97 25.62 15.28
C ASP A 170 3.80 25.67 16.81
N ASN A 171 2.61 26.05 17.31
CA ASN A 171 2.23 26.04 18.73
C ASN A 171 1.52 24.72 19.14
N ALA A 172 1.57 23.70 18.27
CA ALA A 172 0.90 22.41 18.42
C ALA A 172 -0.63 22.52 18.60
N GLN A 173 -1.28 23.53 18.03
CA GLN A 173 -2.74 23.70 18.02
C GLN A 173 -3.35 23.22 16.70
N PRO A 174 -4.55 22.59 16.71
CA PRO A 174 -5.21 22.16 15.48
C PRO A 174 -5.62 23.33 14.59
N VAL A 175 -5.28 23.28 13.31
CA VAL A 175 -5.65 24.33 12.35
C VAL A 175 -7.01 24.05 11.70
N PRO A 176 -7.76 25.09 11.27
CA PRO A 176 -9.00 24.91 10.51
C PRO A 176 -8.81 24.19 9.16
N ALA A 177 -9.87 23.59 8.63
CA ALA A 177 -9.86 23.06 7.27
C ALA A 177 -9.50 24.16 6.24
N GLY A 178 -8.71 23.78 5.24
CA GLY A 178 -8.11 24.68 4.24
C GLY A 178 -6.77 25.29 4.65
N VAL A 179 -6.44 25.34 5.95
CA VAL A 179 -5.19 25.90 6.47
C VAL A 179 -4.10 24.82 6.49
N ALA A 180 -2.89 25.17 6.06
CA ALA A 180 -1.73 24.29 6.08
C ALA A 180 -1.13 24.19 7.50
N GLY A 181 -0.62 23.00 7.84
CA GLY A 181 0.12 22.75 9.07
C GLY A 181 0.86 21.41 9.04
N HIS A 182 1.53 21.08 10.14
CA HIS A 182 2.31 19.86 10.31
C HIS A 182 1.40 18.64 10.47
N ILE A 183 1.62 17.61 9.64
CA ILE A 183 0.95 16.32 9.79
C ILE A 183 1.52 15.60 11.02
N CYS A 184 0.66 15.28 11.97
CA CYS A 184 0.98 14.56 13.20
C CYS A 184 0.07 13.34 13.34
N ILE A 185 0.63 12.16 13.63
CA ILE A 185 -0.14 10.91 13.74
C ILE A 185 -0.15 10.41 15.19
N ALA A 186 -1.31 10.02 15.71
CA ALA A 186 -1.48 9.42 17.03
C ALA A 186 -2.22 8.07 16.93
N GLY A 187 -2.16 7.27 18.01
CA GLY A 187 -2.91 6.01 18.14
C GLY A 187 -2.05 4.75 18.11
N THR A 188 -2.69 3.58 17.92
CA THR A 188 -2.08 2.27 18.22
C THR A 188 -1.03 1.80 17.21
N GLY A 189 -0.95 2.43 16.04
CA GLY A 189 0.07 2.14 15.02
C GLY A 189 1.42 2.82 15.25
N LEU A 190 1.58 3.62 16.31
CA LEU A 190 2.87 4.25 16.59
C LEU A 190 3.93 3.23 17.02
N ALA A 191 5.10 3.34 16.39
CA ALA A 191 6.29 2.62 16.81
C ALA A 191 6.68 2.94 18.26
N ARG A 192 7.42 2.04 18.89
CA ARG A 192 7.96 2.29 20.25
C ARG A 192 8.90 3.50 20.27
N GLY A 193 9.68 3.66 19.21
CA GLY A 193 10.68 4.72 19.04
C GLY A 193 11.85 4.24 18.18
N TYR A 194 12.89 5.07 18.09
CA TYR A 194 14.11 4.74 17.37
C TYR A 194 15.06 3.90 18.24
N HIS A 195 15.47 2.73 17.74
CA HIS A 195 16.36 1.83 18.47
C HIS A 195 17.70 2.50 18.80
N GLY A 196 18.09 2.48 20.07
CA GLY A 196 19.32 3.11 20.56
C GLY A 196 19.35 4.64 20.51
N ARG A 197 18.25 5.33 20.17
CA ARG A 197 18.19 6.79 20.00
C ARG A 197 17.07 7.43 20.84
N PRO A 198 17.19 7.48 22.18
CA PRO A 198 16.15 8.01 23.05
C PRO A 198 15.89 9.51 22.83
N GLY A 199 16.93 10.32 22.57
CA GLY A 199 16.76 11.76 22.30
C GLY A 199 15.90 12.04 21.06
N LEU A 200 16.23 11.41 19.92
CA LEU A 200 15.44 11.51 18.69
C LEU A 200 14.03 10.92 18.85
N THR A 201 13.88 9.90 19.72
CA THR A 201 12.55 9.37 20.06
C THR A 201 11.72 10.39 20.82
N ALA A 202 12.28 11.09 21.81
CA ALA A 202 11.58 12.12 22.56
C ALA A 202 11.24 13.36 21.73
N ASP A 203 12.09 13.71 20.76
CA ASP A 203 11.85 14.81 19.79
C ASP A 203 10.67 14.53 18.84
N ARG A 204 10.59 13.30 18.31
CA ARG A 204 9.58 12.95 17.31
C ARG A 204 8.31 12.31 17.86
N PHE A 205 8.38 11.57 18.96
CA PHE A 205 7.25 10.91 19.63
C PHE A 205 6.88 11.66 20.91
N VAL A 206 6.27 12.84 20.74
CA VAL A 206 5.91 13.76 21.84
C VAL A 206 4.57 13.36 22.49
N PRO A 207 4.25 13.86 23.70
CA PRO A 207 2.93 13.64 24.31
C PRO A 207 1.80 14.14 23.41
N ASP A 208 0.69 13.39 23.38
CA ASP A 208 -0.54 13.80 22.69
C ASP A 208 -1.42 14.62 23.65
N PRO A 209 -1.64 15.94 23.40
CA PRO A 209 -2.47 16.78 24.27
C PRO A 209 -3.98 16.61 24.01
N PHE A 210 -4.37 15.90 22.95
CA PHE A 210 -5.77 15.67 22.55
C PHE A 210 -6.25 14.25 22.90
N GLY A 211 -5.32 13.32 23.09
CA GLY A 211 -5.57 11.93 23.47
C GLY A 211 -5.79 11.71 24.97
N THR A 212 -5.84 10.44 25.37
CA THR A 212 -5.89 10.06 26.79
C THR A 212 -4.50 10.20 27.45
N PRO A 213 -4.41 10.44 28.77
CA PRO A 213 -3.13 10.59 29.46
C PRO A 213 -2.16 9.42 29.19
N GLY A 214 -0.96 9.75 28.74
CA GLY A 214 0.06 8.77 28.34
C GLY A 214 0.06 8.38 26.85
N GLN A 215 -0.89 8.87 26.04
CA GLN A 215 -0.79 8.79 24.59
C GLN A 215 0.35 9.67 24.05
N ARG A 216 0.78 9.34 22.83
CA ARG A 216 1.83 10.05 22.09
C ARG A 216 1.35 10.35 20.69
N LEU A 217 1.87 11.42 20.10
CA LEU A 217 1.80 11.69 18.67
C LEU A 217 3.19 11.64 18.06
N TYR A 218 3.27 11.28 16.78
CA TYR A 218 4.48 11.27 15.98
C TYR A 218 4.46 12.47 15.00
N ARG A 219 5.52 13.30 15.06
CA ARG A 219 5.73 14.44 14.16
C ARG A 219 6.41 13.97 12.87
N THR A 220 5.63 13.86 11.80
CA THR A 220 6.07 13.28 10.51
C THR A 220 7.16 14.10 9.80
N GLY A 221 7.15 15.43 10.00
CA GLY A 221 7.93 16.38 9.20
C GLY A 221 7.28 16.73 7.86
N ASP A 222 6.06 16.25 7.61
CA ASP A 222 5.28 16.54 6.41
C ASP A 222 4.29 17.69 6.68
N LEU A 223 4.02 18.49 5.65
CA LEU A 223 2.98 19.51 5.65
C LEU A 223 1.73 18.99 4.93
N GLY A 224 0.57 19.35 5.46
CA GLY A 224 -0.72 19.00 4.89
C GLY A 224 -1.82 19.96 5.31
N ARG A 225 -3.02 19.72 4.78
CA ARG A 225 -4.25 20.41 5.22
C ARG A 225 -5.45 19.49 5.11
N TYR A 226 -6.45 19.69 5.96
CA TYR A 226 -7.76 19.12 5.75
C TYR A 226 -8.51 19.86 4.65
N THR A 227 -9.16 19.14 3.75
CA THR A 227 -10.17 19.67 2.83
C THR A 227 -11.49 19.93 3.55
N ALA A 228 -12.41 20.65 2.91
CA ALA A 228 -13.76 20.85 3.45
C ALA A 228 -14.56 19.54 3.64
N VAL A 229 -14.20 18.47 2.91
CA VAL A 229 -14.78 17.14 3.07
C VAL A 229 -14.01 16.26 4.06
N GLY A 230 -13.00 16.79 4.76
CA GLY A 230 -12.25 16.06 5.79
C GLY A 230 -11.37 14.94 5.22
N THR A 231 -10.89 15.07 3.99
CA THR A 231 -9.70 14.34 3.50
C THR A 231 -8.45 15.20 3.73
N ILE A 232 -7.26 14.60 3.76
CA ILE A 232 -6.01 15.32 3.92
C ILE A 232 -5.31 15.41 2.57
N GLU A 233 -4.91 16.63 2.19
CA GLU A 233 -3.98 16.89 1.09
C GLU A 233 -2.55 16.98 1.65
N PHE A 234 -1.60 16.30 0.98
CA PHE A 234 -0.18 16.43 1.26
C PHE A 234 0.40 17.61 0.47
N LEU A 235 1.15 18.48 1.14
CA LEU A 235 1.67 19.73 0.56
C LEU A 235 3.20 19.73 0.39
N GLY A 236 3.91 18.80 1.03
CA GLY A 236 5.37 18.70 0.94
C GLY A 236 6.01 18.37 2.28
N ARG A 237 7.30 18.68 2.40
CA ARG A 237 8.11 18.53 3.62
C ARG A 237 8.23 19.89 4.32
N ALA A 238 8.29 19.86 5.65
CA ALA A 238 8.63 21.02 6.48
C ALA A 238 10.15 21.17 6.70
N ASP A 239 10.93 20.14 6.40
CA ASP A 239 12.38 20.04 6.66
C ASP A 239 13.27 20.10 5.40
N THR A 240 12.73 20.65 4.31
CA THR A 240 13.43 20.93 3.03
C THR A 240 13.49 22.44 2.75
#